data_AF-A0A256WAF7-F1
#
_entry.id   AF-A0A256WAF7-F1
#
_cell.length_a   1.000
_cell.length_b   1.000
_cell.length_c   1.000
_cell.angle_alpha   90.00
_cell.angle_beta   90.00
_cell.angle_gamma   90.00
#
_symmetry.space_group_name_H-M   'P 1'
#
loop_
_entity.id
_entity.type
_entity.pdbx_description
1 polymer ?
#
loop_
_entity_poly.entity_id
_entity_poly.type
_entity_poly.pdbx_seq_one_letter_code
_entity_poly.pdbx_strand_id
1 'polypeptide(L)'
;MCRFYPDKKVDAYTSFIFFKKYTSFINIEKGVYQDESNQHRFFFEIPKQIEFNQFKKGMEQIKNNCDYHLFDSFLVFLFYKNKIKDFIGIYSQHCDKSRFGELKQEIKKHFD
;
A
#
# COMPACT_ATOMS: atom_id res chain seq x y z
N MET A 1 -25.16 -16.17 -19.27
CA MET A 1 -26.11 -15.71 -18.22
C MET A 1 -25.60 -16.23 -16.88
N CYS A 2 -24.98 -15.39 -16.05
CA CYS A 2 -24.51 -15.81 -14.72
C CYS A 2 -25.73 -15.95 -13.79
N ARG A 3 -25.93 -17.14 -13.22
CA ARG A 3 -26.96 -17.40 -12.21
C ARG A 3 -26.30 -17.42 -10.84
N PHE A 4 -26.78 -16.57 -9.94
CA PHE A 4 -26.36 -16.56 -8.55
C PHE A 4 -27.12 -17.68 -7.82
N TYR A 5 -26.41 -18.50 -7.04
CA TYR A 5 -27.03 -19.58 -6.25
C TYR A 5 -26.88 -19.23 -4.77
N PRO A 6 -27.97 -18.81 -4.09
CA PRO A 6 -27.93 -18.57 -2.65
C PRO A 6 -27.60 -19.88 -1.92
N ASP A 7 -26.86 -19.76 -0.81
CA ASP A 7 -26.58 -20.83 0.16
C ASP A 7 -25.80 -22.05 -0.39
N LYS A 8 -25.18 -21.93 -1.57
CA LYS A 8 -24.26 -22.94 -2.07
C LYS A 8 -22.99 -22.94 -1.20
N LYS A 9 -22.81 -23.99 -0.41
CA LYS A 9 -21.55 -24.25 0.28
C LYS A 9 -20.46 -24.46 -0.77
N VAL A 10 -19.46 -23.58 -0.77
CA VAL A 10 -18.28 -23.66 -1.63
C VAL A 10 -17.08 -23.89 -0.72
N ASP A 11 -16.21 -24.81 -1.09
CA ASP A 11 -14.95 -25.02 -0.38
C ASP A 11 -14.10 -23.74 -0.44
N ALA A 12 -13.26 -23.52 0.57
CA ALA A 12 -12.32 -22.41 0.53
C ALA A 12 -11.33 -22.60 -0.63
N TYR A 13 -11.29 -21.67 -1.57
CA TYR A 13 -10.35 -21.67 -2.69
C TYR A 13 -9.59 -20.34 -2.75
N THR A 14 -8.31 -20.42 -3.10
CA THR A 14 -7.49 -19.24 -3.37
C THR A 14 -7.72 -18.80 -4.81
N SER A 15 -8.00 -17.51 -5.03
CA SER A 15 -8.11 -16.93 -6.36
C SER A 15 -7.05 -15.85 -6.56
N PHE A 16 -6.46 -15.82 -7.74
CA PHE A 16 -5.58 -14.75 -8.17
C PHE A 16 -6.31 -13.90 -9.21
N ILE A 17 -6.47 -12.60 -8.94
CA ILE A 17 -7.02 -11.65 -9.88
C ILE A 17 -5.86 -10.86 -10.46
N PHE A 18 -5.66 -10.98 -11.77
CA PHE A 18 -4.69 -10.16 -12.50
C PHE A 18 -5.39 -8.95 -13.08
N PHE A 19 -5.00 -7.75 -12.66
CA PHE A 19 -5.44 -6.51 -13.29
C PHE A 19 -4.22 -5.63 -13.56
N LYS A 20 -4.19 -5.00 -14.75
CA LYS A 20 -3.13 -4.07 -15.12
C LYS A 20 -3.65 -2.66 -14.97
N LYS A 21 -3.07 -1.89 -14.05
CA LYS A 21 -3.40 -0.47 -13.87
C LYS A 21 -2.17 0.38 -14.10
N TYR A 22 -2.34 1.45 -14.87
CA TYR A 22 -1.36 2.52 -14.99
C TYR A 22 -1.77 3.64 -14.04
N THR A 23 -0.80 4.24 -13.35
CA THR A 23 -1.00 5.35 -12.43
C THR A 23 0.08 6.39 -12.70
N SER A 24 -0.32 7.65 -12.70
CA SER A 24 0.60 8.79 -12.73
C SER A 24 0.91 9.25 -11.31
N PHE A 25 2.15 9.67 -11.08
CA PHE A 25 2.62 10.09 -9.76
C PHE A 25 3.01 11.55 -9.75
N ILE A 26 2.61 12.24 -8.68
CA ILE A 26 3.18 13.52 -8.28
C ILE A 26 4.32 13.21 -7.31
N ASN A 27 5.53 13.70 -7.60
CA ASN A 27 6.64 13.59 -6.66
C ASN A 27 6.45 14.63 -5.55
N ILE A 28 6.22 14.16 -4.33
CA ILE A 28 6.06 15.04 -3.16
C ILE A 28 7.42 15.33 -2.56
N GLU A 29 8.22 14.28 -2.40
CA GLU A 29 9.61 14.35 -1.95
C GLU A 29 10.39 13.09 -2.36
N LYS A 30 11.68 13.02 -2.02
CA LYS A 30 12.50 11.84 -2.34
C LYS A 30 11.92 10.60 -1.66
N GLY A 31 11.55 9.63 -2.49
CA GLY A 31 10.97 8.35 -2.07
C GLY A 31 9.49 8.41 -1.68
N VAL A 32 8.80 9.55 -1.85
CA VAL A 32 7.37 9.68 -1.57
C VAL A 32 6.63 10.27 -2.76
N TYR A 33 5.60 9.55 -3.17
CA TYR A 33 4.81 9.84 -4.36
C TYR A 33 3.33 9.85 -4.00
N GLN A 34 2.55 10.71 -4.66
CA GLN A 34 1.10 10.77 -4.53
C GLN A 34 0.45 10.33 -5.86
N ASP A 35 -0.64 9.56 -5.81
CA ASP A 35 -1.44 9.25 -6.99
C ASP A 35 -2.08 10.54 -7.52
N GLU A 36 -1.80 10.89 -8.78
CA GLU A 36 -2.38 12.09 -9.41
C GLU A 36 -3.91 11.97 -9.51
N SER A 37 -4.43 10.74 -9.68
CA SER A 37 -5.87 10.48 -9.79
C SER A 37 -6.56 10.29 -8.44
N ASN A 38 -5.80 10.15 -7.34
CA ASN A 38 -6.35 9.91 -6.02
C ASN A 38 -5.49 10.59 -4.94
N GLN A 39 -5.92 11.78 -4.53
CA GLN A 39 -5.20 12.59 -3.55
C GLN A 39 -5.06 11.94 -2.17
N HIS A 40 -5.80 10.88 -1.89
CA HIS A 40 -5.73 10.14 -0.62
C HIS A 40 -4.80 8.93 -0.70
N ARG A 41 -4.16 8.69 -1.85
CA ARG A 41 -3.25 7.55 -2.07
C ARG A 41 -1.82 8.01 -2.22
N PHE A 42 -0.95 7.43 -1.40
CA PHE A 42 0.47 7.73 -1.31
C PHE A 42 1.30 6.46 -1.45
N PHE A 43 2.54 6.62 -1.89
CA PHE A 43 3.48 5.53 -2.12
C PHE A 43 4.82 5.90 -1.51
N PHE A 44 5.34 5.01 -0.68
CA PHE A 44 6.61 5.15 0.03
C PHE A 44 7.58 4.12 -0.54
N GLU A 45 8.65 4.58 -1.18
CA GLU A 45 9.70 3.72 -1.71
C GLU A 45 10.41 3.02 -0.55
N ILE A 46 10.57 1.70 -0.65
CA ILE A 46 11.35 0.89 0.30
C ILE A 46 12.60 0.33 -0.39
N PRO A 47 13.73 0.19 0.32
CA PRO A 47 15.02 -0.14 -0.29
C PRO A 47 15.19 -1.62 -0.62
N LYS A 48 14.32 -2.48 -0.07
CA LYS A 48 14.39 -3.93 -0.22
C LYS A 48 13.02 -4.52 -0.48
N GLN A 49 13.01 -5.62 -1.23
CA GLN A 49 11.85 -6.47 -1.37
C GLN A 49 11.50 -7.07 -0.01
N ILE A 50 10.22 -6.99 0.36
CA ILE A 50 9.71 -7.56 1.60
C ILE A 50 8.64 -8.62 1.30
N GLU A 51 8.67 -9.69 2.10
CA GLU A 51 7.63 -10.72 2.03
C GLU A 51 6.31 -10.19 2.60
N PHE A 52 5.18 -10.66 2.09
CA PHE A 52 3.87 -10.17 2.51
C PHE A 52 3.62 -10.34 4.02
N ASN A 53 4.16 -11.40 4.63
CA ASN A 53 4.07 -11.63 6.07
C ASN A 53 4.89 -10.61 6.88
N GLN A 54 6.03 -10.16 6.37
CA GLN A 54 6.85 -9.12 7.00
C GLN A 54 6.13 -7.77 6.89
N PHE A 55 5.61 -7.47 5.71
CA PHE A 55 4.76 -6.31 5.46
C PHE A 55 3.59 -6.24 6.46
N LYS A 56 2.81 -7.32 6.59
CA LYS A 56 1.66 -7.36 7.49
C LYS A 56 2.04 -7.06 8.94
N LYS A 57 3.09 -7.73 9.45
CA LYS A 57 3.57 -7.53 10.83
C LYS A 57 4.07 -6.11 11.07
N GLY A 58 4.88 -5.57 10.15
CA GLY A 58 5.40 -4.21 10.29
C GLY A 58 4.29 -3.17 10.23
N MET A 59 3.33 -3.30 9.31
CA MET A 59 2.20 -2.36 9.23
C MET A 59 1.27 -2.46 10.45
N GLU A 60 1.05 -3.64 11.02
CA GLU A 60 0.31 -3.79 12.29
C GLU A 60 1.02 -3.06 13.44
N GLN A 61 2.35 -3.17 13.54
CA GLN A 61 3.13 -2.44 14.55
C GLN A 61 3.02 -0.92 14.37
N ILE A 62 3.16 -0.42 13.13
CA ILE A 62 3.01 1.00 12.83
C ILE A 62 1.60 1.48 13.22
N LYS A 63 0.55 0.74 12.84
CA LYS A 63 -0.83 1.09 13.20
C LYS A 63 -1.08 1.15 14.70
N ASN A 64 -0.45 0.28 15.48
CA ASN A 64 -0.60 0.25 16.93
C ASN A 64 0.19 1.36 17.64
N ASN A 65 1.24 1.88 17.01
CA ASN A 65 2.13 2.90 17.58
C ASN A 65 1.82 4.32 17.09
N CYS A 66 0.97 4.46 16.07
CA CYS A 66 0.56 5.75 15.53
C CYS A 66 -0.87 6.09 15.98
N ASP A 67 -1.07 7.29 16.51
CA ASP A 67 -2.41 7.81 16.88
C ASP A 67 -3.39 7.87 15.68
N TYR A 68 -2.86 7.78 14.46
CA TYR A 68 -3.61 7.78 13.19
C TYR A 68 -3.67 6.37 12.57
N HIS A 69 -4.41 5.46 13.19
CA HIS A 69 -4.55 4.06 12.72
C HIS A 69 -5.53 3.89 11.54
N LEU A 70 -6.26 4.95 11.16
CA LEU A 70 -7.28 4.94 10.11
C LEU A 70 -6.66 5.12 8.71
N PHE A 71 -5.91 4.12 8.28
CA PHE A 71 -5.43 4.00 6.91
C PHE A 71 -5.39 2.55 6.45
N ASP A 72 -5.54 2.36 5.15
CA ASP A 72 -5.29 1.08 4.49
C ASP A 72 -3.89 1.08 3.91
N SER A 73 -3.24 -0.08 3.95
CA SER A 73 -1.88 -0.26 3.46
C SER A 73 -1.81 -1.46 2.54
N PHE A 74 -1.02 -1.36 1.48
CA PHE A 74 -0.83 -2.44 0.50
C PHE A 74 0.61 -2.44 -0.01
N LEU A 75 1.13 -3.63 -0.30
CA LEU A 75 2.46 -3.78 -0.90
C LEU A 75 2.36 -3.57 -2.42
N VAL A 76 3.32 -2.84 -2.98
CA VAL A 76 3.28 -2.38 -4.37
C VAL A 76 4.61 -2.64 -5.04
N PHE A 77 4.56 -3.31 -6.19
CA PHE A 77 5.70 -3.54 -7.08
C PHE A 77 5.50 -2.71 -8.34
N LEU A 78 6.38 -1.75 -8.60
CA LEU A 78 6.26 -0.86 -9.74
C LEU A 78 7.50 -0.92 -10.62
N PHE A 79 7.27 -0.95 -11.92
CA PHE A 79 8.33 -0.67 -12.89
C PHE A 79 8.47 0.84 -13.04
N TYR A 80 9.54 1.41 -12.47
CA TYR A 80 9.82 2.85 -12.45
C TYR A 80 11.26 3.13 -12.87
N LYS A 81 11.46 4.04 -13.84
CA LYS A 81 12.79 4.41 -14.36
C LYS A 81 13.68 3.21 -14.72
N ASN A 82 13.12 2.29 -15.51
CA ASN A 82 13.79 1.05 -15.97
C ASN A 82 14.25 0.10 -14.84
N LYS A 83 13.67 0.21 -13.65
CA LYS A 83 13.92 -0.71 -12.54
C LYS A 83 12.60 -1.13 -11.90
N ILE A 84 12.55 -2.35 -11.40
CA ILE A 84 11.49 -2.74 -10.47
C ILE A 84 11.86 -2.11 -9.12
N LYS A 85 10.89 -1.41 -8.53
CA LYS A 85 11.01 -0.81 -7.22
C LYS A 85 9.82 -1.23 -6.37
N ASP A 86 10.11 -1.44 -5.11
CA ASP A 86 9.14 -1.80 -4.10
C ASP A 86 8.65 -0.56 -3.37
N PHE A 87 7.36 -0.54 -3.11
CA PHE A 87 6.69 0.54 -2.42
C PHE A 87 5.69 -0.01 -1.39
N ILE A 88 5.49 0.76 -0.33
CA ILE A 88 4.34 0.63 0.54
C ILE A 88 3.33 1.69 0.09
N GLY A 89 2.17 1.23 -0.37
CA GLY A 89 1.03 2.08 -0.70
C GLY A 89 0.18 2.31 0.54
N ILE A 90 -0.26 3.56 0.74
CA ILE A 90 -1.15 3.96 1.84
C ILE A 90 -2.33 4.71 1.26
N TYR A 91 -3.53 4.33 1.70
CA TYR A 91 -4.76 5.04 1.43
C TYR A 91 -5.34 5.56 2.73
N SER A 92 -5.58 6.86 2.82
CA SER A 92 -6.27 7.45 3.96
C SER A 92 -7.04 8.71 3.55
N GLN A 93 -8.33 8.72 3.86
CA GLN A 93 -9.18 9.90 3.69
C GLN A 93 -8.95 10.93 4.82
N HIS A 94 -8.38 10.50 5.94
CA HIS A 94 -8.24 11.29 7.17
C HIS A 94 -6.78 11.66 7.49
N CYS A 95 -5.82 11.18 6.72
CA CYS A 95 -4.41 11.52 6.91
C CYS A 95 -4.12 12.87 6.24
N ASP A 96 -4.00 13.90 7.05
CA ASP A 96 -3.55 15.21 6.59
C ASP A 96 -2.10 15.15 6.13
N LYS A 97 -1.80 15.90 5.05
CA LYS A 97 -0.46 15.96 4.43
C LYS A 97 0.67 16.28 5.42
N SER A 98 0.35 16.96 6.51
CA SER A 98 1.27 17.37 7.58
C SER A 98 1.85 16.19 8.38
N ARG A 99 1.20 15.02 8.40
CA ARG A 99 1.60 13.88 9.24
C ARG A 99 2.27 12.73 8.49
N PHE A 100 2.38 12.81 7.16
CA PHE A 100 3.09 11.79 6.36
C PHE A 100 4.59 11.72 6.66
N GLY A 101 5.19 12.80 7.17
CA GLY A 101 6.58 12.79 7.60
C GLY A 101 6.83 11.77 8.71
N GLU A 102 5.93 11.68 9.68
CA GLU A 102 6.00 10.71 10.79
C GLU A 102 5.83 9.28 10.27
N LEU A 103 4.83 9.06 9.41
CA LEU A 103 4.55 7.75 8.82
C LEU A 103 5.72 7.23 7.99
N LYS A 104 6.37 8.13 7.24
CA LYS A 104 7.60 7.82 6.51
C LYS A 104 8.72 7.38 7.44
N GLN A 105 8.90 8.04 8.59
CA GLN A 105 9.94 7.65 9.54
C GLN A 105 9.67 6.26 10.15
N GLU A 106 8.42 5.97 10.51
CA GLU A 106 8.03 4.65 11.00
C GLU A 106 8.22 3.57 9.93
N ILE A 107 7.84 3.84 8.69
CA ILE A 107 8.09 2.92 7.57
C ILE A 107 9.58 2.65 7.40
N LYS A 108 10.42 3.69 7.44
CA LYS A 108 11.87 3.50 7.38
C LYS A 108 12.40 2.67 8.54
N LYS A 109 11.98 2.96 9.77
CA LYS A 109 12.43 2.23 10.96
C LYS A 109 12.11 0.73 10.89
N HIS A 110 10.98 0.36 10.28
CA HIS A 110 10.54 -1.02 10.18
C HIS A 110 11.01 -1.73 8.89
N PHE A 111 11.32 -1.00 7.82
CA PHE A 111 11.54 -1.57 6.49
C PHE A 111 12.83 -1.13 5.77
N ASP A 112 13.57 -0.12 6.24
CA ASP A 112 14.98 0.10 5.82
C ASP A 112 15.87 -0.98 6.48
#